data_AF-A0A2C6AGB7-F1
#
_entry.id   AF-A0A2C6AGB7-F1
#
_cell.length_a   1.000
_cell.length_b   1.000
_cell.length_c   1.000
_cell.angle_alpha   90.00
_cell.angle_beta   90.00
_cell.angle_gamma   90.00
#
_symmetry.space_group_name_H-M   'P 1'
#
loop_
_entity.id
_entity.type
_entity.pdbx_description
1 polymer ?
#
loop_
_entity_poly.entity_id
_entity_poly.type
_entity_poly.pdbx_seq_one_letter_code
_entity_poly.pdbx_strand_id
1 'polypeptide(L)'
;MAAAVIDNYNQQHHHNQHHHHHHQQPLCDNDSSNVSLLPAAGARRLIGDALHQRVAAIDHEVCEPGDEDTFYVADLGHVYRQHLRWKKNLPRVKPFYAVKCNPDPQVLRLLAGLGTGFDCASKTEIEQVLAMGISPDRVIYAQP
;
A
#
# COMPACT_ATOMS: atom_id res chain seq x y z
N MET A 1 10.90 -5.49 4.35
CA MET A 1 10.59 -4.31 5.19
C MET A 1 10.32 -3.17 4.24
N ALA A 2 9.14 -2.56 4.27
CA ALA A 2 8.83 -1.39 3.45
C ALA A 2 8.13 -0.37 4.35
N ALA A 3 8.81 0.74 4.62
CA ALA A 3 8.17 1.94 5.12
C ALA A 3 7.97 2.84 3.89
N ALA A 4 6.76 3.33 3.71
CA ALA A 4 6.46 4.30 2.67
C ALA A 4 6.13 5.62 3.35
N VAL A 5 6.78 6.69 2.91
CA VAL A 5 6.26 8.03 3.11
C VAL A 5 5.06 8.15 2.17
N ILE A 6 3.90 8.49 2.72
CA ILE A 6 2.70 8.75 1.93
C ILE A 6 2.54 10.26 1.97
N ASP A 7 2.89 10.91 0.87
CA ASP A 7 2.65 12.33 0.69
C ASP A 7 1.16 12.55 0.44
N ASN A 8 0.61 13.59 1.06
CA ASN A 8 -0.77 13.97 0.88
C ASN A 8 -0.98 14.56 -0.52
N TYR A 9 -2.03 14.11 -1.20
CA TYR A 9 -2.70 14.77 -2.32
C TYR A 9 -1.86 15.12 -3.56
N ASN A 10 -1.87 14.23 -4.55
CA ASN A 10 -1.89 14.65 -5.95
C ASN A 10 -3.01 13.94 -6.71
N GLN A 11 -4.21 14.50 -6.59
CA GLN A 11 -5.32 14.26 -7.48
C GLN A 11 -5.34 15.40 -8.51
N GLN A 12 -4.61 15.23 -9.61
CA GLN A 12 -4.82 16.03 -10.82
C GLN A 12 -4.94 15.11 -12.03
N HIS A 13 -6.18 14.99 -12.51
CA HIS A 13 -6.47 14.58 -13.89
C HIS A 13 -5.96 15.68 -14.84
N HIS A 14 -5.08 15.34 -15.80
CA HIS A 14 -5.27 15.59 -17.24
C HIS A 14 -4.06 15.10 -18.08
N HIS A 15 -4.34 14.13 -18.96
CA HIS A 15 -3.92 13.98 -20.37
C HIS A 15 -2.43 13.93 -20.81
N ASN A 16 -2.05 12.71 -21.22
CA ASN A 16 -1.48 12.28 -22.52
C ASN A 16 0.04 12.24 -22.80
N GLN A 17 0.46 11.03 -23.23
CA GLN A 17 1.67 10.60 -24.02
C GLN A 17 3.02 10.59 -23.26
N HIS A 18 3.87 9.56 -23.29
CA HIS A 18 4.30 8.68 -24.40
C HIS A 18 4.66 7.24 -23.97
N HIS A 19 4.44 6.28 -24.88
CA HIS A 19 4.89 4.89 -24.80
C HIS A 19 6.42 4.75 -24.80
N HIS A 20 6.97 4.06 -23.80
CA HIS A 20 8.24 3.31 -23.91
C HIS A 20 8.03 1.89 -23.37
N HIS A 21 8.22 0.91 -24.24
CA HIS A 21 8.20 -0.51 -23.91
C HIS A 21 9.43 -0.86 -23.05
N HIS A 22 9.19 -1.37 -21.84
CA HIS A 22 10.20 -2.11 -21.08
C HIS A 22 9.67 -3.49 -20.75
N HIS A 23 10.30 -4.47 -21.37
CA HIS A 23 10.05 -5.89 -21.21
C HIS A 23 10.66 -6.34 -19.88
N GLN A 24 9.83 -6.66 -18.87
CA GLN A 24 10.28 -7.33 -17.66
C GLN A 24 9.61 -8.70 -17.52
N GLN A 25 10.46 -9.71 -17.42
CA GLN A 25 10.15 -11.12 -17.30
C GLN A 25 9.58 -11.48 -15.91
N PRO A 26 8.85 -12.60 -15.79
CA PRO A 26 8.13 -12.95 -14.58
C PRO A 26 9.07 -13.50 -13.49
N LEU A 27 9.03 -12.92 -12.29
CA LEU A 27 9.62 -13.50 -11.09
C LEU A 27 8.61 -14.49 -10.49
N CYS A 28 8.62 -15.71 -11.02
CA CYS A 28 8.14 -16.87 -10.29
C CYS A 28 9.32 -17.49 -9.54
N ASP A 29 9.38 -17.32 -8.22
CA ASP A 29 10.11 -18.25 -7.37
C ASP A 29 9.32 -18.46 -6.06
N ASN A 30 8.86 -19.69 -5.95
CA ASN A 30 8.18 -20.26 -4.79
C ASN A 30 9.25 -20.81 -3.86
N ASP A 31 9.66 -20.04 -2.85
CA ASP A 31 10.36 -20.59 -1.69
C ASP A 31 9.65 -20.18 -0.41
N SER A 32 8.74 -21.08 0.01
CA SER A 32 8.01 -21.02 1.26
C SER A 32 8.88 -21.57 2.40
N SER A 33 10.01 -20.92 2.70
CA SER A 33 10.69 -21.18 3.96
C SER A 33 11.58 -20.00 4.38
N ASN A 34 11.24 -19.41 5.53
CA ASN A 34 12.10 -18.50 6.30
C ASN A 34 12.07 -16.99 5.98
N VAL A 35 10.88 -16.38 5.93
CA VAL A 35 10.75 -14.94 6.24
C VAL A 35 10.72 -14.78 7.76
N SER A 36 11.90 -14.63 8.35
CA SER A 36 12.06 -14.34 9.78
C SER A 36 11.16 -13.17 10.17
N LEU A 37 10.27 -13.40 11.14
CA LEU A 37 9.43 -12.39 11.78
C LEU A 37 10.33 -11.35 12.45
N LEU A 38 10.72 -10.31 11.70
CA LEU A 38 11.48 -9.20 12.26
C LEU A 38 10.63 -8.53 13.36
N PRO A 39 11.17 -8.39 14.59
CA PRO A 39 10.38 -7.91 15.72
C PRO A 39 9.90 -6.47 15.50
N ALA A 40 8.74 -6.14 16.07
CA ALA A 40 8.15 -4.79 16.03
C ALA A 40 9.12 -3.68 16.49
N ALA A 41 10.16 -4.04 17.25
CA ALA A 41 11.24 -3.13 17.66
C ALA A 41 11.99 -2.51 16.47
N GLY A 42 12.21 -3.25 15.37
CA GLY A 42 12.85 -2.72 14.18
C GLY A 42 11.97 -1.73 13.42
N ALA A 43 10.65 -1.96 13.40
CA ALA A 43 9.70 -1.09 12.71
C ALA A 43 9.64 0.31 13.34
N ARG A 44 9.59 0.40 14.67
CA ARG A 44 9.56 1.70 15.38
C ARG A 44 10.78 2.56 15.05
N ARG A 45 11.95 1.94 15.00
CA ARG A 45 13.19 2.63 14.63
C ARG A 45 13.10 3.19 13.20
N LEU A 46 12.72 2.37 12.23
CA LEU A 46 12.62 2.81 10.83
C LEU A 46 11.59 3.92 10.62
N ILE A 47 10.45 3.86 11.31
CA ILE A 47 9.45 4.94 11.30
C ILE A 47 10.06 6.22 11.87
N GLY A 48 10.78 6.14 12.99
CA GLY A 48 11.47 7.27 13.60
C GLY A 48 12.56 7.84 12.69
N ASP A 49 13.35 6.99 12.05
CA ASP A 49 14.41 7.40 11.11
C ASP A 49 13.80 8.12 9.89
N ALA A 50 12.71 7.58 9.32
CA ALA A 50 12.00 8.22 8.20
C ALA A 50 11.39 9.58 8.60
N LEU A 51 10.81 9.68 9.79
CA LEU A 51 10.29 10.93 10.34
C LEU A 51 11.40 11.97 10.48
N HIS A 52 12.49 11.62 11.16
CA HIS A 52 13.62 12.52 11.36
C HIS A 52 14.24 12.98 10.04
N GLN A 53 14.39 12.06 9.08
CA GLN A 53 14.95 12.38 7.77
C GLN A 53 14.07 13.39 7.02
N ARG A 54 12.74 13.23 7.03
CA ARG A 54 11.84 14.18 6.37
C ARG A 54 11.88 15.54 7.04
N VAL A 55 11.84 15.60 8.37
CA VAL A 55 11.92 16.87 9.12
C VAL A 55 13.25 17.58 8.87
N ALA A 56 14.37 16.84 8.88
CA ALA A 56 15.69 17.43 8.67
C ALA A 56 15.92 17.91 7.22
N ALA A 57 15.10 17.49 6.27
CA ALA A 57 15.19 17.90 4.87
C ALA A 57 14.39 19.18 4.57
N ILE A 58 13.62 19.71 5.53
CA ILE A 58 12.86 20.95 5.35
C ILE A 58 13.82 22.13 5.57
N ASP A 59 13.99 22.95 4.54
CA ASP A 59 14.72 24.21 4.61
C ASP A 59 13.73 25.35 4.88
N HIS A 60 13.78 25.93 6.08
CA HIS A 60 12.87 27.00 6.49
C HIS A 60 13.21 28.37 5.89
N GLU A 61 14.40 28.54 5.32
CA GLU A 61 14.83 29.80 4.69
C GLU A 61 14.51 29.81 3.18
N VAL A 62 14.47 28.63 2.57
CA VAL A 62 14.16 28.42 1.14
C VAL A 62 13.14 27.30 1.01
N CYS A 63 11.87 27.64 1.23
CA CYS A 63 10.74 26.70 1.22
C CYS A 63 9.80 27.04 0.06
N GLU A 64 9.54 26.08 -0.83
CA GLU A 64 8.49 26.22 -1.85
C GLU A 64 7.11 25.97 -1.21
N PRO A 65 6.02 26.51 -1.77
CA PRO A 65 4.67 26.23 -1.27
C PRO A 65 4.40 24.73 -1.18
N GLY A 66 4.22 24.21 0.04
CA GLY A 66 3.92 22.80 0.33
C GLY A 66 5.07 21.98 0.94
N ASP A 67 6.30 22.51 1.01
CA ASP A 67 7.43 21.77 1.57
C ASP A 67 7.32 21.52 3.08
N GLU A 68 6.56 22.37 3.78
CA GLU A 68 6.25 22.26 5.21
C GLU A 68 4.92 21.54 5.51
N ASP A 69 4.25 21.00 4.48
CA ASP A 69 2.98 20.33 4.68
C ASP A 69 3.12 19.09 5.57
N THR A 70 2.05 18.80 6.31
CA THR A 70 1.99 17.59 7.14
C THR A 70 2.07 16.34 6.28
N PHE A 71 2.83 15.35 6.74
CA PHE A 71 3.06 14.10 6.01
C PHE A 71 2.76 12.87 6.90
N TYR A 72 2.61 11.71 6.24
CA TYR A 72 2.43 10.42 6.93
C TYR A 72 3.61 9.48 6.71
N VAL A 73 3.90 8.67 7.72
CA VAL A 73 4.81 7.53 7.62
C VAL A 73 4.01 6.25 7.84
N ALA A 74 3.96 5.37 6.84
CA ALA A 74 3.20 4.13 6.89
C ALA A 74 4.11 2.89 7.01
N ASP A 75 3.87 2.05 8.03
CA ASP A 75 4.49 0.72 8.17
C ASP A 75 3.68 -0.33 7.42
N LEU A 76 4.01 -0.56 6.14
CA LEU A 76 3.42 -1.65 5.36
C LEU A 76 3.78 -3.03 5.92
N GLY A 77 4.89 -3.14 6.66
CA GLY A 77 5.23 -4.33 7.41
C GLY A 77 4.18 -4.67 8.48
N HIS A 78 3.51 -3.68 9.06
CA HIS A 78 2.39 -3.91 9.98
C HIS A 78 1.22 -4.57 9.26
N VAL A 79 0.81 -4.03 8.11
CA VAL A 79 -0.27 -4.61 7.29
C VAL A 79 0.05 -6.06 6.91
N TYR A 80 1.27 -6.34 6.47
CA TYR A 80 1.73 -7.69 6.17
C TYR A 80 1.61 -8.65 7.37
N ARG A 81 2.12 -8.24 8.55
CA ARG A 81 2.04 -9.06 9.78
C ARG A 81 0.59 -9.33 10.19
N GLN A 82 -0.31 -8.35 10.03
CA GLN A 82 -1.72 -8.52 10.32
C GLN A 82 -2.39 -9.49 9.34
N HIS A 83 -2.02 -9.46 8.06
CA HIS A 83 -2.49 -10.47 7.08
C HIS A 83 -2.03 -11.88 7.47
N LEU A 84 -0.75 -12.07 7.81
CA LEU A 84 -0.25 -13.37 8.28
C LEU A 84 -0.97 -13.84 9.54
N ARG A 85 -1.22 -12.93 10.48
CA ARG A 85 -2.01 -13.23 11.69
C ARG A 85 -3.43 -13.68 11.33
N TRP A 86 -4.09 -13.03 10.38
CA TRP A 86 -5.40 -13.46 9.88
C TRP A 86 -5.34 -14.88 9.33
N LYS A 87 -4.43 -15.15 8.39
CA LYS A 87 -4.27 -16.47 7.77
C LYS A 87 -4.01 -17.57 8.80
N LYS A 88 -3.22 -17.28 9.84
CA LYS A 88 -2.92 -18.23 10.92
C LYS A 88 -4.15 -18.53 11.78
N ASN A 89 -4.94 -17.52 12.15
CA ASN A 89 -6.01 -17.68 13.14
C ASN A 89 -7.38 -17.97 12.52
N LEU A 90 -7.59 -17.62 11.25
CA LEU A 90 -8.84 -17.82 10.51
C LEU A 90 -8.57 -18.52 9.16
N PRO A 91 -8.02 -19.75 9.15
CA PRO A 91 -7.54 -20.41 7.93
C PRO A 91 -8.64 -20.69 6.91
N ARG A 92 -9.90 -20.81 7.35
CA ARG A 92 -11.08 -21.05 6.51
C ARG A 92 -11.74 -19.78 5.99
N VAL A 93 -11.35 -18.60 6.47
CA VAL A 93 -12.01 -17.33 6.13
C VAL A 93 -11.09 -16.53 5.22
N LYS A 94 -11.48 -16.36 3.95
CA LYS A 94 -10.74 -15.51 3.01
C LYS A 94 -11.05 -14.03 3.32
N PRO A 95 -10.03 -13.19 3.59
CA PRO A 95 -10.26 -11.77 3.84
C PRO A 95 -10.64 -11.04 2.56
N PHE A 96 -11.60 -10.13 2.66
CA PHE A 96 -11.89 -9.08 1.69
C PHE A 96 -11.69 -7.74 2.39
N TYR A 97 -10.76 -6.91 1.90
CA TYR A 97 -10.41 -5.65 2.52
C TYR A 97 -11.37 -4.55 2.07
N ALA A 98 -11.98 -3.84 3.02
CA ALA A 98 -12.85 -2.70 2.75
C ALA A 98 -12.03 -1.50 2.26
N VAL A 99 -12.10 -1.20 0.96
CA VAL A 99 -11.30 -0.16 0.30
C VAL A 99 -11.54 1.22 0.92
N LYS A 100 -12.80 1.50 1.30
CA LYS A 100 -13.22 2.75 1.98
C LYS A 100 -12.39 3.08 3.24
N CYS A 101 -11.87 2.07 3.95
CA CYS A 101 -11.12 2.28 5.19
C CYS A 101 -9.83 3.06 4.96
N ASN A 102 -9.10 2.73 3.89
CA ASN A 102 -7.91 3.44 3.44
C ASN A 102 -7.63 2.98 1.99
N PRO A 103 -7.91 3.83 0.98
CA PRO A 103 -7.73 3.49 -0.43
C PRO A 103 -6.28 3.72 -0.91
N ASP A 104 -5.30 3.86 -0.01
CA ASP A 104 -3.91 4.07 -0.41
C ASP A 104 -3.40 2.95 -1.35
N PRO A 105 -2.86 3.31 -2.54
CA PRO A 105 -2.43 2.31 -3.52
C PRO A 105 -1.34 1.36 -3.03
N GLN A 106 -0.46 1.76 -2.10
CA GLN A 106 0.57 0.87 -1.57
C GLN A 106 -0.04 -0.21 -0.67
N VAL A 107 -1.02 0.17 0.16
CA VAL A 107 -1.78 -0.79 0.98
C VAL A 107 -2.54 -1.78 0.09
N LEU A 108 -3.26 -1.27 -0.92
CA LEU A 108 -4.04 -2.11 -1.83
C LEU A 108 -3.14 -3.06 -2.63
N ARG A 109 -2.02 -2.58 -3.18
CA ARG A 109 -1.06 -3.43 -3.90
C ARG A 109 -0.46 -4.53 -3.02
N LEU A 110 -0.07 -4.20 -1.79
CA LEU A 110 0.43 -5.19 -0.84
C LEU A 110 -0.63 -6.28 -0.59
N LEU A 111 -1.86 -5.89 -0.23
CA LEU A 111 -2.93 -6.84 0.05
C LEU A 111 -3.31 -7.67 -1.18
N ALA A 112 -3.25 -7.07 -2.37
CA ALA A 112 -3.47 -7.75 -3.64
C ALA A 112 -2.42 -8.84 -3.90
N GLY A 113 -1.14 -8.52 -3.69
CA GLY A 113 -0.03 -9.47 -3.80
C GLY A 113 -0.10 -10.62 -2.79
N LEU A 114 -0.72 -10.39 -1.62
CA LEU A 114 -0.98 -11.41 -0.61
C LEU A 114 -2.24 -12.25 -0.88
N GLY A 115 -2.97 -11.99 -1.97
CA GLY A 115 -4.16 -12.76 -2.36
C GLY A 115 -5.47 -12.35 -1.66
N THR A 116 -5.51 -11.18 -1.01
CA THR A 116 -6.72 -10.63 -0.35
C THR A 116 -7.76 -10.23 -1.38
N GLY A 117 -9.06 -10.45 -1.12
CA GLY A 117 -10.13 -9.85 -1.92
C GLY A 117 -10.36 -8.38 -1.54
N PHE A 118 -11.25 -7.69 -2.25
CA PHE A 118 -11.58 -6.29 -1.98
C PHE A 118 -13.09 -6.11 -1.89
N ASP A 119 -13.51 -5.46 -0.80
CA ASP A 119 -14.86 -5.01 -0.58
C ASP A 119 -14.93 -3.52 -0.99
N CYS A 120 -15.75 -3.24 -2.00
CA CYS A 120 -15.98 -1.92 -2.54
C CYS A 120 -17.43 -1.48 -2.31
N ALA A 121 -17.61 -0.22 -1.94
CA ALA A 121 -18.90 0.42 -1.70
C ALA A 121 -19.22 1.50 -2.75
N SER A 122 -18.34 1.76 -3.72
CA SER A 122 -18.58 2.74 -4.79
C SER A 122 -17.95 2.33 -6.12
N LYS A 123 -18.45 2.93 -7.21
CA LYS A 123 -17.89 2.77 -8.56
C LYS A 123 -16.40 3.14 -8.60
N THR A 124 -16.01 4.25 -7.96
CA THR A 124 -14.62 4.72 -7.92
C THR A 124 -13.69 3.70 -7.25
N GLU A 125 -14.13 3.07 -6.17
CA GLU A 125 -13.35 2.03 -5.49
C GLU A 125 -13.19 0.77 -6.35
N ILE A 126 -14.24 0.37 -7.07
CA ILE A 126 -14.18 -0.74 -8.03
C ILE A 126 -13.18 -0.42 -9.15
N GLU A 127 -13.31 0.76 -9.77
CA GLU A 127 -12.42 1.20 -10.86
C GLU A 127 -10.96 1.24 -10.40
N GLN A 128 -10.69 1.74 -9.20
CA GLN A 128 -9.35 1.78 -8.63
C GLN A 128 -8.76 0.37 -8.48
N VAL A 129 -9.51 -0.58 -7.93
CA VAL A 129 -9.05 -1.97 -7.74
C VAL A 129 -8.80 -2.65 -9.08
N LEU A 130 -9.72 -2.50 -10.04
CA LEU A 130 -9.58 -3.10 -11.38
C LEU A 130 -8.40 -2.50 -12.16
N ALA A 131 -8.15 -1.19 -12.04
CA ALA A 131 -7.02 -0.51 -12.68
C ALA A 131 -5.66 -1.04 -12.20
N MET A 132 -5.59 -1.67 -11.02
CA MET A 132 -4.38 -2.35 -10.52
C MET A 132 -4.20 -3.77 -11.09
N GLY A 133 -5.06 -4.22 -12.00
CA GLY A 133 -5.01 -5.56 -12.58
C GLY A 133 -5.59 -6.66 -11.68
N ILE A 134 -6.34 -6.28 -10.65
CA ILE A 134 -7.00 -7.23 -9.74
C ILE A 134 -8.22 -7.80 -10.46
N SER A 135 -8.30 -9.14 -10.51
CA SER A 135 -9.39 -9.83 -11.20
C SER A 135 -10.75 -9.58 -10.54
N PRO A 136 -11.84 -9.37 -11.32
CA PRO A 136 -13.17 -9.08 -10.78
C PRO A 136 -13.73 -10.14 -9.81
N ASP A 137 -13.32 -11.42 -9.90
CA ASP A 137 -13.73 -12.48 -8.96
C ASP A 137 -13.24 -12.25 -7.51
N ARG A 138 -12.28 -11.33 -7.34
CA ARG A 138 -11.77 -10.90 -6.03
C ARG A 138 -12.42 -9.62 -5.53
N VAL A 139 -13.46 -9.10 -6.20
CA VAL A 139 -14.17 -7.88 -5.81
C VAL A 139 -15.59 -8.23 -5.39
N ILE A 140 -16.01 -7.73 -4.22
CA ILE A 140 -17.41 -7.75 -3.78
C ILE A 140 -17.89 -6.30 -3.75
N TYR A 141 -19.05 -6.04 -4.34
CA TYR A 141 -19.75 -4.78 -4.18
C TYR A 141 -20.72 -4.89 -3.00
N ALA A 142 -20.33 -4.38 -1.83
CA ALA A 142 -21.09 -4.55 -0.58
C ALA A 142 -21.78 -3.24 -0.12
N GLN A 143 -22.40 -2.52 -1.05
CA GLN A 143 -23.27 -1.39 -0.75
C GLN A 143 -24.76 -1.84 -0.80
N PRO A 144 -25.50 -1.81 0.32
CA PRO A 144 -26.90 -2.23 0.37
C PRO A 144 -27.86 -1.25 -0.32
#